data_AF-A0A915EH29-F1
#
_entry.id   AF-A0A915EH29-F1
#
_cell.length_a   1.000
_cell.length_b   1.000
_cell.length_c   1.000
_cell.angle_alpha   90.00
_cell.angle_beta   90.00
_cell.angle_gamma   90.00
#
_symmetry.space_group_name_H-M   'P 1'
#
loop_
_entity.id
_entity.type
_entity.pdbx_description
1 polymer ?
#
loop_
_entity_poly.entity_id
_entity_poly.type
_entity_poly.pdbx_seq_one_letter_code
_entity_poly.pdbx_strand_id
1 'polypeptide(L)'
;MSDEIIYDQTLDVGKRLLPAIMQLTHFVDEELLIAEKAEQASRGMETEAADSQSLKYWINLAAKTDAASNKLRCLLPANVSGHIICDLLEQKGVDKKTRDKALQLLNVKLMNETLRVEKKKDEPKVQCLEEKASLNQYLGKLTLKLNSWIGPVESKEEIALCQKAAFTLKLLAKKVPLTQESCEMFTYTLENCLKVLREWCSLDEQLVGSILLLVGELVRSQNLRSILSHIDAVCDSCFDILEKCEQDTVTEEEDEEPSNVTETDTETDEDVEITNGNSEASTALVKEDAHLPVVTRKRRRSLRLSTSGKQYGDHALLVCAMSCLQHLLDQFGNVSHWQFSTLKP
;
A
#
# COMPACT_ATOMS: atom_id res chain seq x y z
N MET A 1 20.90 11.42 26.65
CA MET A 1 20.96 12.45 25.59
C MET A 1 19.53 12.61 25.14
N SER A 2 18.92 13.78 25.30
CA SER A 2 17.50 13.97 24.94
C SER A 2 17.33 13.94 23.43
N ASP A 3 16.14 13.57 22.99
CA ASP A 3 15.80 13.51 21.56
C ASP A 3 15.92 14.88 20.89
N GLU A 4 15.75 15.98 21.63
CA GLU A 4 15.97 17.35 21.15
C GLU A 4 17.44 17.65 20.83
N ILE A 5 18.38 17.18 21.66
CA ILE A 5 19.81 17.38 21.41
C ILE A 5 20.24 16.55 20.19
N ILE A 6 19.70 15.32 20.07
CA ILE A 6 19.92 14.48 18.89
C ILE A 6 19.28 15.13 17.67
N TYR A 7 18.06 15.67 17.80
CA TYR A 7 17.36 16.39 16.74
C TYR A 7 18.19 17.57 16.26
N ASP A 8 18.57 18.52 17.12
CA ASP A 8 19.33 19.70 16.72
C ASP A 8 20.68 19.35 16.09
N GLN A 9 21.37 18.34 16.62
CA GLN A 9 22.67 17.92 16.09
C GLN A 9 22.56 17.13 14.78
N THR A 10 21.47 16.40 14.57
CA THR A 10 21.27 15.57 13.38
C THR A 10 20.37 16.22 12.34
N LEU A 11 19.73 17.35 12.64
CA LEU A 11 18.79 18.04 11.75
C LEU A 11 19.49 18.48 10.47
N ASP A 12 20.63 19.18 10.59
CA ASP A 12 21.38 19.67 9.45
C ASP A 12 21.96 18.53 8.61
N VAL A 13 22.41 17.46 9.27
CA VAL A 13 22.90 16.25 8.62
C VAL A 13 21.75 15.55 7.88
N GLY A 14 20.63 15.32 8.54
CA GLY A 14 19.44 14.68 7.99
C GLY A 14 18.81 15.47 6.84
N LYS A 15 18.77 16.81 6.93
CA LYS A 15 18.30 17.71 5.86
C LYS A 15 19.15 17.61 4.59
N ARG A 16 20.44 17.30 4.70
CA ARG A 16 21.32 17.08 3.54
C ARG A 16 21.26 15.64 3.04
N LEU A 17 21.20 14.71 3.98
CA LEU A 17 21.40 13.29 3.75
C LEU A 17 20.16 12.62 3.18
N LEU A 18 18.97 12.95 3.68
CA LEU A 18 17.72 12.36 3.21
C LEU A 18 17.44 12.72 1.74
N PRO A 19 17.54 13.99 1.30
CA PRO A 19 17.37 14.32 -0.12
C PRO A 19 18.46 13.70 -1.00
N ALA A 20 19.72 13.66 -0.54
CA ALA A 20 20.81 13.04 -1.31
C ALA A 20 20.56 11.55 -1.57
N ILE A 21 20.03 10.83 -0.59
CA ILE A 21 19.65 9.41 -0.76
C ILE A 21 18.50 9.27 -1.73
N MET A 22 17.49 10.13 -1.61
CA MET A 22 16.33 10.09 -2.50
C MET A 22 16.74 10.39 -3.95
N GLN A 23 17.64 11.36 -4.16
CA GLN A 23 18.23 11.67 -5.46
C GLN A 23 19.07 10.51 -6.01
N LEU A 24 19.87 9.85 -5.16
CA LEU A 24 20.65 8.68 -5.56
C LEU A 24 19.73 7.52 -5.96
N THR A 25 18.70 7.22 -5.17
CA THR A 25 17.72 6.18 -5.51
C THR A 25 17.01 6.52 -6.83
N HIS A 26 16.59 7.77 -6.99
CA HIS A 26 15.95 8.23 -8.22
C HIS A 26 16.84 8.02 -9.46
N PHE A 27 18.10 8.45 -9.38
CA PHE A 27 19.06 8.28 -10.46
C PHE A 27 19.25 6.80 -10.82
N VAL A 28 19.44 5.93 -9.82
CA VAL A 28 19.66 4.51 -10.05
C VAL A 28 18.43 3.82 -10.65
N ASP A 29 17.22 4.21 -10.23
CA ASP A 29 15.97 3.68 -10.80
C ASP A 29 15.80 4.09 -12.27
N GLU A 30 16.19 5.31 -12.65
CA GLU A 30 16.13 5.76 -14.05
C GLU A 30 17.13 5.03 -14.94
N GLU A 31 18.37 4.91 -14.50
CA GLU A 31 19.41 4.17 -15.23
C GLU A 31 19.11 2.68 -15.34
N LEU A 32 18.53 2.08 -14.29
CA LEU A 32 18.05 0.69 -14.34
C LEU A 32 16.98 0.51 -15.41
N LEU A 33 16.02 1.43 -15.50
CA LEU A 33 14.96 1.37 -16.51
C LEU A 33 15.50 1.57 -17.93
N ILE A 34 16.54 2.38 -18.11
CA ILE A 34 17.25 2.52 -19.39
C ILE A 34 17.94 1.20 -19.75
N ALA A 35 18.65 0.59 -18.81
CA ALA A 35 19.34 -0.68 -19.00
C ALA A 35 18.38 -1.84 -19.32
N GLU A 36 17.21 -1.89 -18.67
CA GLU A 36 16.15 -2.87 -18.97
C GLU A 36 15.63 -2.74 -20.40
N LYS A 37 15.44 -1.50 -20.88
CA LYS A 37 15.00 -1.24 -22.26
C LYS A 37 16.09 -1.59 -23.28
N ALA A 38 17.35 -1.31 -22.96
CA ALA A 38 18.49 -1.65 -23.82
C ALA A 38 18.64 -3.17 -23.97
N GLU A 39 18.58 -3.94 -22.87
CA GLU A 39 18.61 -5.41 -22.92
C GLU A 39 17.47 -5.94 -23.80
N GLN A 40 16.24 -5.45 -23.59
CA GLN A 40 15.08 -5.90 -24.34
C GLN A 40 15.20 -5.60 -25.84
N ALA A 41 15.81 -4.46 -26.21
CA ALA A 41 16.05 -4.06 -27.59
C ALA A 41 17.19 -4.85 -28.26
N SER A 42 18.17 -5.28 -27.47
CA SER A 42 19.38 -5.98 -27.94
C SER A 42 19.20 -7.48 -28.19
N ARG A 43 18.02 -8.06 -27.90
CA ARG A 43 17.80 -9.51 -28.03
C ARG A 43 18.01 -10.01 -29.45
N GLY A 44 18.96 -10.93 -29.61
CA GLY A 44 19.37 -11.46 -30.91
C GLY A 44 20.36 -10.57 -31.67
N MET A 45 20.91 -9.53 -31.03
CA MET A 45 21.96 -8.67 -31.59
C MET A 45 23.32 -8.96 -30.93
N GLU A 46 24.42 -8.60 -31.59
CA GLU A 46 25.77 -8.77 -31.05
C GLU A 46 26.01 -8.00 -29.72
N THR A 47 25.23 -6.94 -29.46
CA THR A 47 25.33 -6.15 -28.22
C THR A 47 24.62 -6.79 -27.02
N GLU A 48 23.87 -7.88 -27.20
CA GLU A 48 23.07 -8.53 -26.14
C GLU A 48 23.90 -8.87 -24.89
N ALA A 49 25.13 -9.34 -25.09
CA ALA A 49 26.02 -9.70 -23.98
C ALA A 49 26.43 -8.47 -23.15
N ALA A 50 26.72 -7.34 -23.80
CA ALA A 50 27.11 -6.10 -23.15
C ALA A 50 25.91 -5.44 -22.44
N ASP A 51 24.75 -5.41 -23.09
CA ASP A 51 23.52 -4.85 -22.55
C ASP A 51 22.99 -5.67 -21.36
N SER A 52 23.09 -7.01 -21.42
CA SER A 52 22.80 -7.91 -20.30
C SER A 52 23.74 -7.69 -19.11
N GLN A 53 25.02 -7.44 -19.36
CA GLN A 53 25.99 -7.17 -18.30
C GLN A 53 25.77 -5.79 -17.66
N SER A 54 25.43 -4.77 -18.47
CA SER A 54 25.01 -3.46 -17.99
C SER A 54 23.77 -3.55 -17.09
N LEU A 55 22.74 -4.30 -17.52
CA LEU A 55 21.56 -4.53 -16.69
C LEU A 55 21.90 -5.19 -15.35
N LYS A 56 22.75 -6.22 -15.34
CA LYS A 56 23.20 -6.86 -14.09
C LYS A 56 23.93 -5.89 -13.16
N TYR A 57 24.74 -4.98 -13.70
CA TYR A 57 25.40 -3.94 -12.92
C TYR A 57 24.37 -3.01 -12.25
N TRP A 58 23.42 -2.50 -13.02
CA TRP A 58 22.40 -1.58 -12.50
C TRP A 58 21.48 -2.24 -11.48
N ILE A 59 21.11 -3.50 -11.67
CA ILE A 59 20.36 -4.29 -10.67
C ILE A 59 21.15 -4.37 -9.36
N ASN A 60 22.45 -4.66 -9.42
CA ASN A 60 23.30 -4.75 -8.23
C ASN A 60 23.43 -3.39 -7.53
N LEU A 61 23.61 -2.31 -8.30
CA LEU A 61 23.70 -0.95 -7.77
C LEU A 61 22.38 -0.50 -7.12
N ALA A 62 21.23 -0.84 -7.72
CA ALA A 62 19.91 -0.59 -7.14
C ALA A 62 19.77 -1.28 -5.78
N ALA A 63 20.08 -2.58 -5.71
CA ALA A 63 20.05 -3.34 -4.46
C ALA A 63 20.96 -2.74 -3.37
N LYS A 64 22.17 -2.28 -3.74
CA LYS A 64 23.09 -1.60 -2.82
C LYS A 64 22.56 -0.24 -2.37
N THR A 65 21.91 0.50 -3.26
CA THR A 65 21.31 1.81 -2.96
C THR A 65 20.13 1.66 -2.02
N ASP A 66 19.29 0.65 -2.21
CA ASP A 66 18.22 0.31 -1.26
C ASP A 66 18.76 -0.10 0.11
N ALA A 67 19.83 -0.91 0.15
CA ALA A 67 20.49 -1.27 1.40
C ALA A 67 21.08 -0.04 2.13
N ALA A 68 21.71 0.89 1.38
CA ALA A 68 22.22 2.15 1.92
C ALA A 68 21.09 3.04 2.44
N SER A 69 20.00 3.19 1.67
CA SER A 69 18.80 3.92 2.06
C SER A 69 18.18 3.35 3.34
N ASN A 70 18.11 2.03 3.47
CA ASN A 70 17.64 1.36 4.68
C ASN A 70 18.52 1.65 5.90
N LYS A 71 19.85 1.55 5.75
CA LYS A 71 20.79 1.85 6.86
C LYS A 71 20.68 3.30 7.30
N LEU A 72 20.60 4.20 6.34
CA LEU A 72 20.45 5.63 6.59
C LEU A 72 19.14 6.00 7.24
N ARG A 73 18.06 5.32 6.86
CA ARG A 73 16.80 5.39 7.58
C ARG A 73 17.03 5.04 9.05
N CYS A 74 17.72 3.95 9.36
CA CYS A 74 18.00 3.53 10.74
C CYS A 74 18.95 4.45 11.54
N LEU A 75 19.65 5.40 10.90
CA LEU A 75 20.55 6.32 11.61
C LEU A 75 19.81 7.45 12.34
N LEU A 76 18.64 7.86 11.84
CA LEU A 76 17.85 8.94 12.45
C LEU A 76 16.66 8.36 13.22
N PRO A 77 16.36 8.83 14.44
CA PRO A 77 15.10 8.53 15.12
C PRO A 77 13.86 8.89 14.26
N ALA A 78 12.72 8.21 14.45
CA ALA A 78 11.51 8.46 13.64
C ALA A 78 10.92 9.86 13.80
N ASN A 79 11.03 10.47 14.99
CA ASN A 79 10.64 11.87 15.20
C ASN A 79 11.47 12.81 14.32
N VAL A 80 12.80 12.70 14.35
CA VAL A 80 13.72 13.50 13.50
C VAL A 80 13.42 13.29 12.02
N SER A 81 13.27 12.03 11.60
CA SER A 81 12.94 11.68 10.21
C SER A 81 11.59 12.27 9.79
N GLY A 82 10.59 12.20 10.68
CA GLY A 82 9.25 12.73 10.45
C GLY A 82 9.23 14.24 10.28
N HIS A 83 9.96 14.98 11.11
CA HIS A 83 10.11 16.43 10.97
C HIS A 83 10.75 16.84 9.64
N ILE A 84 11.87 16.21 9.26
CA ILE A 84 12.55 16.52 8.00
C ILE A 84 11.65 16.23 6.80
N ILE A 85 10.91 15.12 6.86
CA ILE A 85 9.96 14.76 5.80
C ILE A 85 8.81 15.77 5.77
N CYS A 86 8.28 16.20 6.92
CA CYS A 86 7.26 17.25 6.98
C CYS A 86 7.75 18.56 6.34
N ASP A 87 8.95 19.02 6.69
CA ASP A 87 9.58 20.22 6.11
C ASP A 87 9.74 20.07 4.59
N LEU A 88 10.17 18.89 4.11
CA LEU A 88 10.29 18.60 2.68
C LEU A 88 8.93 18.66 1.98
N LEU A 89 7.88 18.10 2.58
CA LEU A 89 6.53 18.11 2.00
C LEU A 89 5.87 19.51 2.00
N GLU A 90 6.35 20.44 2.83
CA GLU A 90 5.91 21.84 2.85
C GLU A 90 6.60 22.70 1.77
N GLN A 91 7.78 22.31 1.28
CA GLN A 91 8.49 23.05 0.24
C GLN A 91 7.69 23.12 -1.06
N LYS A 92 7.60 24.32 -1.63
CA LYS A 92 6.96 24.53 -2.94
C LYS A 92 7.85 23.96 -4.04
N GLY A 93 7.31 23.07 -4.86
CA GLY A 93 8.01 22.54 -6.04
C GLY A 93 8.74 21.21 -5.83
N VAL A 94 8.50 20.49 -4.72
CA VAL A 94 8.99 19.11 -4.59
C VAL A 94 8.39 18.24 -5.69
N ASP A 95 9.26 17.54 -6.42
CA ASP A 95 8.84 16.65 -7.48
C ASP A 95 8.07 15.43 -6.92
N LYS A 96 7.18 14.88 -7.75
CA LYS A 96 6.30 13.76 -7.39
C LYS A 96 7.07 12.54 -6.88
N LYS A 97 8.20 12.20 -7.50
CA LYS A 97 8.96 10.99 -7.16
C LYS A 97 9.67 11.15 -5.81
N THR A 98 10.27 12.30 -5.56
CA THR A 98 10.86 12.69 -4.27
C THR A 98 9.79 12.65 -3.18
N ARG A 99 8.62 13.28 -3.40
CA ARG A 99 7.50 13.21 -2.44
C ARG A 99 7.11 11.76 -2.12
N ASP A 100 6.94 10.94 -3.14
CA ASP A 100 6.52 9.55 -2.99
C ASP A 100 7.55 8.72 -2.22
N LYS A 101 8.84 8.94 -2.49
CA LYS A 101 9.93 8.27 -1.77
C LYS A 101 10.00 8.74 -0.32
N ALA A 102 9.77 10.03 -0.04
CA ALA A 102 9.75 10.56 1.32
C ALA A 102 8.64 9.90 2.14
N LEU A 103 7.42 9.80 1.59
CA LEU A 103 6.31 9.10 2.23
C LEU A 103 6.62 7.61 2.45
N GLN A 104 7.26 6.94 1.48
CA GLN A 104 7.69 5.54 1.64
C GLN A 104 8.68 5.39 2.80
N LEU A 105 9.69 6.28 2.90
CA LEU A 105 10.67 6.28 3.97
C LEU A 105 10.00 6.51 5.34
N LEU A 106 9.06 7.45 5.41
CA LEU A 106 8.28 7.71 6.62
C LEU A 106 7.44 6.50 7.03
N ASN A 107 6.75 5.88 6.09
CA ASN A 107 5.89 4.72 6.37
C ASN A 107 6.69 3.55 6.96
N VAL A 108 7.88 3.28 6.41
CA VAL A 108 8.76 2.24 6.98
C VAL A 108 9.21 2.61 8.39
N LYS A 109 9.47 3.89 8.66
CA LYS A 109 9.79 4.38 10.01
C LYS A 109 8.63 4.19 10.99
N LEU A 110 7.43 4.61 10.61
CA LEU A 110 6.23 4.47 11.42
C LEU A 110 5.86 3.00 11.70
N MET A 111 6.12 2.09 10.76
CA MET A 111 5.90 0.66 10.95
C MET A 111 6.88 0.06 11.98
N ASN A 112 8.17 0.38 11.86
CA ASN A 112 9.23 -0.25 12.64
C ASN A 112 9.42 0.36 14.03
N GLU A 113 9.18 1.66 14.19
CA GLU A 113 9.38 2.33 15.47
C GLU A 113 8.08 2.45 16.27
N THR A 114 8.18 2.12 17.55
CA THR A 114 7.13 2.42 18.51
C THR A 114 7.28 3.88 18.90
N LEU A 115 6.47 4.77 18.33
CA LEU A 115 6.40 6.19 18.74
C LEU A 115 5.90 6.39 20.19
N ARG A 116 5.88 5.33 21.01
CA ARG A 116 5.50 5.42 22.40
C ARG A 116 6.69 5.96 23.18
N VAL A 117 6.54 7.18 23.66
CA VAL A 117 7.29 7.64 24.83
C VAL A 117 6.84 6.77 26.00
N GLU A 118 7.50 5.63 26.18
CA GLU A 118 7.28 4.77 27.34
C GLU A 118 7.59 5.60 28.58
N LYS A 119 6.65 5.66 29.52
CA LYS A 119 6.92 6.22 30.85
C LYS A 119 7.96 5.33 31.51
N LYS A 120 9.25 5.64 31.36
CA LYS A 120 10.25 5.10 32.27
C LYS A 120 9.91 5.66 33.66
N LYS A 121 9.80 4.76 34.65
CA LYS A 121 9.38 5.11 36.01
C LYS A 121 10.29 6.15 36.69
N ASP A 122 11.49 6.40 36.15
CA ASP A 122 12.52 7.20 36.78
C ASP A 122 12.97 8.44 35.97
N GLU A 123 12.30 8.80 34.87
CA GLU A 123 12.64 10.02 34.11
C GLU A 123 11.95 11.28 34.68
N PRO A 124 12.66 12.42 34.77
CA PRO A 124 12.08 13.66 35.27
C PRO A 124 10.90 14.10 34.40
N LYS A 125 9.74 14.33 35.05
CA LYS A 125 8.45 14.64 34.39
C LYS A 125 8.51 15.75 33.32
N VAL A 126 9.46 16.68 33.45
CA VAL A 126 9.62 17.86 32.58
C VAL A 126 10.15 17.47 31.19
N GLN A 127 11.17 16.62 31.11
CA GLN A 127 11.82 16.23 29.85
C GLN A 127 10.89 15.35 29.00
N CYS A 128 10.09 14.52 29.67
CA CYS A 128 9.07 13.66 29.07
C CYS A 128 7.85 14.44 28.53
N LEU A 129 7.68 15.72 28.91
CA LEU A 129 6.59 16.59 28.45
C LEU A 129 7.00 17.39 27.20
N GLU A 130 8.23 17.89 27.15
CA GLU A 130 8.77 18.66 26.01
C GLU A 130 8.95 17.77 24.77
N GLU A 131 9.52 16.57 24.93
CA GLU A 131 9.66 15.60 23.83
C GLU A 131 8.29 15.16 23.26
N LYS A 132 7.25 15.08 24.10
CA LYS A 132 5.88 14.83 23.66
C LYS A 132 5.26 16.01 22.93
N ALA A 133 5.56 17.24 23.35
CA ALA A 133 5.04 18.44 22.72
C ALA A 133 5.60 18.61 21.30
N SER A 134 6.91 18.41 21.11
CA SER A 134 7.57 18.44 19.80
C SER A 134 7.05 17.32 18.87
N LEU A 135 6.90 16.10 19.41
CA LEU A 135 6.33 14.97 18.68
C LEU A 135 4.89 15.27 18.19
N ASN A 136 4.05 15.78 19.08
CA ASN A 136 2.67 16.12 18.75
C ASN A 136 2.58 17.26 17.72
N GLN A 137 3.53 18.20 17.73
CA GLN A 137 3.54 19.33 16.81
C GLN A 137 3.79 18.89 15.35
N TYR A 138 4.79 18.05 15.08
CA TYR A 138 5.02 17.59 13.70
C TYR A 138 3.97 16.60 13.23
N LEU A 139 3.50 15.71 14.12
CA LEU A 139 2.44 14.78 13.80
C LEU A 139 1.17 15.53 13.41
N GLY A 140 0.85 16.62 14.11
CA GLY A 140 -0.27 17.48 13.77
C GLY A 140 -0.11 18.17 12.41
N LYS A 141 1.03 18.81 12.17
CA LYS A 141 1.33 19.45 10.86
C LYS A 141 1.26 18.45 9.70
N LEU A 142 1.88 17.28 9.89
CA LEU A 142 1.88 16.21 8.89
C LEU A 142 0.46 15.69 8.65
N THR A 143 -0.33 15.49 9.70
CA THR A 143 -1.73 15.04 9.57
C THR A 143 -2.56 16.06 8.79
N LEU A 144 -2.42 17.36 9.09
CA LEU A 144 -3.07 18.43 8.32
C LEU A 144 -2.65 18.43 6.85
N LYS A 145 -1.36 18.26 6.59
CA LYS A 145 -0.84 18.19 5.21
C LYS A 145 -1.40 17.00 4.45
N LEU A 146 -1.40 15.81 5.04
CA LEU A 146 -1.94 14.60 4.42
C LEU A 146 -3.45 14.71 4.22
N ASN A 147 -4.18 15.31 5.17
CA ASN A 147 -5.61 15.57 5.03
C ASN A 147 -5.94 16.48 3.84
N SER A 148 -5.05 17.41 3.47
CA SER A 148 -5.25 18.24 2.27
C SER A 148 -5.20 17.46 0.95
N TRP A 149 -4.73 16.20 0.98
CA TRP A 149 -4.68 15.31 -0.18
C TRP A 149 -5.81 14.29 -0.19
N ILE A 150 -6.67 14.27 0.83
CA ILE A 150 -7.85 13.40 0.89
C ILE A 150 -9.03 14.14 0.26
N GLY A 151 -9.55 13.61 -0.84
CA GLY A 151 -10.72 14.16 -1.53
C GLY A 151 -11.17 13.29 -2.69
N PRO A 152 -12.37 13.56 -3.26
CA PRO A 152 -12.85 12.90 -4.46
C PRO A 152 -11.99 13.40 -5.64
N VAL A 153 -11.17 12.52 -6.19
CA VAL A 153 -10.18 12.84 -7.21
C VAL A 153 -10.25 11.82 -8.34
N GLU A 154 -10.16 12.31 -9.58
CA GLU A 154 -10.28 11.48 -10.79
C GLU A 154 -8.95 11.35 -11.55
N SER A 155 -8.02 12.30 -11.36
CA SER A 155 -6.75 12.21 -12.06
C SER A 155 -5.88 11.09 -11.47
N LYS A 156 -5.24 10.30 -12.33
CA LYS A 156 -4.39 9.16 -11.91
C LYS A 156 -3.30 9.56 -10.92
N GLU A 157 -2.81 10.79 -11.02
CA GLU A 157 -1.76 11.30 -10.14
C GLU A 157 -2.28 11.68 -8.76
N GLU A 158 -3.45 12.31 -8.70
CA GLU A 158 -4.11 12.68 -7.45
C GLU A 158 -4.68 11.45 -6.75
N ILE A 159 -5.20 10.47 -7.49
CA ILE A 159 -5.60 9.16 -6.97
C ILE A 159 -4.42 8.52 -6.25
N ALA A 160 -3.26 8.42 -6.90
CA ALA A 160 -2.06 7.83 -6.31
C ALA A 160 -1.58 8.62 -5.08
N LEU A 161 -1.72 9.94 -5.09
CA LEU A 161 -1.37 10.79 -3.95
C LEU A 161 -2.32 10.56 -2.77
N CYS A 162 -3.63 10.53 -3.02
CA CYS A 162 -4.67 10.30 -2.03
C CYS A 162 -4.51 8.92 -1.39
N GLN A 163 -4.27 7.86 -2.17
CA GLN A 163 -3.99 6.51 -1.68
C GLN A 163 -2.76 6.48 -0.75
N LYS A 164 -1.66 7.15 -1.13
CA LYS A 164 -0.45 7.24 -0.29
C LYS A 164 -0.71 8.02 0.99
N ALA A 165 -1.45 9.12 0.89
CA ALA A 165 -1.85 9.92 2.05
C ALA A 165 -2.70 9.08 3.02
N ALA A 166 -3.69 8.35 2.50
CA ALA A 166 -4.56 7.49 3.28
C ALA A 166 -3.79 6.40 4.02
N PHE A 167 -2.82 5.78 3.34
CA PHE A 167 -1.96 4.78 3.97
C PHE A 167 -1.08 5.37 5.08
N THR A 168 -0.47 6.54 4.87
CA THR A 168 0.35 7.19 5.91
C THR A 168 -0.52 7.63 7.09
N LEU A 169 -1.71 8.20 6.84
CA LEU A 169 -2.68 8.56 7.89
C LEU A 169 -3.14 7.35 8.69
N LYS A 170 -3.33 6.20 8.05
CA LYS A 170 -3.65 4.93 8.72
C LYS A 170 -2.56 4.55 9.73
N LEU A 171 -1.29 4.62 9.33
CA LEU A 171 -0.16 4.33 10.22
C LEU A 171 -0.06 5.34 11.38
N LEU A 172 -0.33 6.62 11.12
CA LEU A 172 -0.37 7.66 12.15
C LEU A 172 -1.49 7.39 13.15
N ALA A 173 -2.71 7.12 12.70
CA ALA A 173 -3.86 6.83 13.56
C ALA A 173 -3.58 5.68 14.56
N LYS A 174 -2.78 4.69 14.15
CA LYS A 174 -2.35 3.58 15.02
C LYS A 174 -1.34 3.96 16.11
N LYS A 175 -0.55 5.00 15.87
CA LYS A 175 0.66 5.33 16.65
C LYS A 175 0.52 6.59 17.50
N VAL A 176 -0.33 7.54 17.08
CA VAL A 176 -0.57 8.78 17.83
C VAL A 176 -1.39 8.48 19.10
N PRO A 177 -0.95 8.94 20.30
CA PRO A 177 -1.73 8.79 21.51
C PRO A 177 -3.07 9.51 21.43
N LEU A 178 -4.10 8.93 22.05
CA LEU A 178 -5.43 9.51 22.17
C LEU A 178 -5.42 10.75 23.08
N THR A 179 -5.24 11.92 22.48
CA THR A 179 -5.42 13.25 23.08
C THR A 179 -6.64 13.93 22.47
N GLN A 180 -7.14 15.01 23.09
CA GLN A 180 -8.27 15.75 22.53
C GLN A 180 -7.93 16.33 21.15
N GLU A 181 -6.77 16.97 20.99
CA GLU A 181 -6.30 17.53 19.72
C GLU A 181 -6.16 16.47 18.63
N SER A 182 -5.58 15.30 18.96
CA SER A 182 -5.49 14.21 17.98
C SER A 182 -6.86 13.68 17.58
N CYS A 183 -7.80 13.58 18.51
CA CYS A 183 -9.16 13.15 18.19
C CYS A 183 -9.83 14.12 17.21
N GLU A 184 -9.70 15.43 17.45
CA GLU A 184 -10.24 16.47 16.55
C GLU A 184 -9.63 16.37 15.14
N MET A 185 -8.31 16.18 15.03
CA MET A 185 -7.63 16.00 13.74
C MET A 185 -8.11 14.77 12.97
N PHE A 186 -8.28 13.63 13.66
CA PHE A 186 -8.72 12.39 13.03
C PHE A 186 -10.23 12.37 12.75
N THR A 187 -11.04 13.11 13.51
CA THR A 187 -12.44 13.37 13.14
C THR A 187 -12.51 14.16 11.83
N TYR A 188 -11.69 15.20 11.68
CA TYR A 188 -11.60 15.93 10.41
C TYR A 188 -11.13 15.03 9.25
N THR A 189 -10.19 14.10 9.50
CA THR A 189 -9.82 13.08 8.51
C THR A 189 -11.02 12.22 8.12
N LEU A 190 -11.79 11.74 9.10
CA LEU A 190 -12.97 10.90 8.88
C LEU A 190 -14.03 11.63 8.04
N GLU A 191 -14.28 12.90 8.32
CA GLU A 191 -15.20 13.74 7.53
C GLU A 191 -14.76 13.85 6.06
N ASN A 192 -13.46 14.01 5.79
CA ASN A 192 -12.96 14.04 4.42
C ASN A 192 -13.08 12.67 3.74
N CYS A 193 -12.81 11.57 4.45
CA CYS A 193 -13.05 10.22 3.94
C CYS A 193 -14.52 10.02 3.56
N LEU A 194 -15.46 10.49 4.38
CA LEU A 194 -16.89 10.40 4.10
C LEU A 194 -17.31 11.19 2.86
N LYS A 195 -16.67 12.32 2.56
CA LYS A 195 -16.90 13.04 1.29
C LYS A 195 -16.53 12.16 0.09
N VAL A 196 -15.41 11.44 0.17
CA VAL A 196 -15.01 10.49 -0.89
C VAL A 196 -15.99 9.32 -0.96
N LEU A 197 -16.38 8.76 0.18
CA LEU A 197 -17.32 7.64 0.23
C LEU A 197 -18.72 7.99 -0.27
N ARG A 198 -19.16 9.25 -0.24
CA ARG A 198 -20.46 9.65 -0.83
C ARG A 198 -20.46 9.59 -2.36
N GLU A 199 -19.31 9.74 -2.98
CA GLU A 199 -19.14 9.77 -4.44
C GLU A 199 -18.47 8.48 -4.94
N TRP A 200 -18.50 7.42 -4.15
CA TRP A 200 -17.72 6.21 -4.39
C TRP A 200 -18.00 5.53 -5.72
N CYS A 201 -19.25 5.57 -6.20
CA CYS A 201 -19.66 4.94 -7.47
C CYS A 201 -18.97 5.53 -8.71
N SER A 202 -18.52 6.79 -8.66
CA SER A 202 -17.86 7.47 -9.79
C SER A 202 -16.33 7.49 -9.67
N LEU A 203 -15.78 6.91 -8.60
CA LEU A 203 -14.35 6.98 -8.29
C LEU A 203 -13.64 5.65 -8.56
N ASP A 204 -12.31 5.72 -8.61
CA ASP A 204 -11.45 4.54 -8.74
C ASP A 204 -11.60 3.59 -7.53
N GLU A 205 -11.87 2.31 -7.78
CA GLU A 205 -12.11 1.32 -6.72
C GLU A 205 -10.91 1.17 -5.76
N GLN A 206 -9.68 1.32 -6.25
CA GLN A 206 -8.49 1.20 -5.40
C GLN A 206 -8.36 2.43 -4.49
N LEU A 207 -8.78 3.61 -4.96
CA LEU A 207 -8.93 4.80 -4.13
C LEU A 207 -9.95 4.55 -3.02
N VAL A 208 -11.17 4.13 -3.39
CA VAL A 208 -12.25 3.88 -2.42
C VAL A 208 -11.84 2.82 -1.40
N GLY A 209 -11.23 1.72 -1.83
CA GLY A 209 -10.69 0.68 -0.95
C GLY A 209 -9.64 1.23 0.02
N SER A 210 -8.73 2.09 -0.44
CA SER A 210 -7.73 2.74 0.42
C SER A 210 -8.36 3.65 1.48
N ILE A 211 -9.45 4.35 1.12
CA ILE A 211 -10.22 5.18 2.04
C ILE A 211 -10.96 4.32 3.07
N LEU A 212 -11.63 3.23 2.66
CA LEU A 212 -12.29 2.31 3.58
C LEU A 212 -11.30 1.70 4.59
N LEU A 213 -10.10 1.32 4.14
CA LEU A 213 -9.05 0.81 5.02
C LEU A 213 -8.50 1.85 6.01
N LEU A 214 -8.54 3.14 5.65
CA LEU A 214 -8.24 4.24 6.56
C LEU A 214 -9.39 4.43 7.56
N VAL A 215 -10.62 4.52 7.09
CA VAL A 215 -11.82 4.68 7.94
C VAL A 215 -11.90 3.57 8.97
N GLY A 216 -11.75 2.30 8.57
CA GLY A 216 -11.74 1.17 9.50
C GLY A 216 -10.65 1.28 10.57
N GLU A 217 -9.46 1.80 10.21
CA GLU A 217 -8.39 2.01 11.19
C GLU A 217 -8.67 3.19 12.13
N LEU A 218 -9.27 4.27 11.63
CA LEU A 218 -9.72 5.40 12.44
C LEU A 218 -10.76 4.94 13.46
N VAL A 219 -11.76 4.18 13.02
CA VAL A 219 -12.75 3.54 13.88
C VAL A 219 -12.07 2.70 14.95
N ARG A 220 -11.11 1.86 14.57
CA ARG A 220 -10.40 0.96 15.47
C ARG A 220 -9.48 1.67 16.47
N SER A 221 -8.95 2.85 16.13
CA SER A 221 -7.87 3.50 16.89
C SER A 221 -8.29 4.79 17.60
N GLN A 222 -9.43 5.39 17.24
CA GLN A 222 -9.93 6.63 17.85
C GLN A 222 -10.93 6.36 18.98
N ASN A 223 -11.27 7.40 19.73
CA ASN A 223 -12.30 7.34 20.76
C ASN A 223 -13.69 7.18 20.10
N LEU A 224 -14.46 6.16 20.52
CA LEU A 224 -15.80 5.88 20.00
C LEU A 224 -16.72 7.11 20.04
N ARG A 225 -16.59 7.98 21.05
CA ARG A 225 -17.41 9.21 21.16
C ARG A 225 -17.27 10.13 19.95
N SER A 226 -16.06 10.24 19.40
CA SER A 226 -15.77 11.09 18.24
C SER A 226 -16.19 10.44 16.92
N ILE A 227 -16.35 9.12 16.90
CA ILE A 227 -16.74 8.34 15.72
C ILE A 227 -18.27 8.17 15.65
N LEU A 228 -18.96 8.15 16.80
CA LEU A 228 -20.41 7.88 16.91
C LEU A 228 -21.28 8.76 16.01
N SER A 229 -20.93 10.04 15.82
CA SER A 229 -21.68 10.95 14.94
C SER A 229 -21.55 10.63 13.45
N HIS A 230 -20.63 9.74 13.08
CA HIS A 230 -20.28 9.40 11.71
C HIS A 230 -20.55 7.93 11.36
N ILE A 231 -20.86 7.09 12.35
CA ILE A 231 -21.03 5.64 12.19
C ILE A 231 -22.10 5.30 11.16
N ASP A 232 -23.26 5.97 11.21
CA ASP A 232 -24.38 5.66 10.32
C ASP A 232 -23.95 5.87 8.86
N ALA A 233 -23.33 7.01 8.56
CA ALA A 233 -22.83 7.32 7.22
C ALA A 233 -21.74 6.33 6.73
N VAL A 234 -20.88 5.83 7.64
CA VAL A 234 -19.89 4.81 7.28
C VAL A 234 -20.57 3.47 7.00
N CYS A 235 -21.54 3.07 7.83
CA CYS A 235 -22.31 1.84 7.65
C CYS A 235 -23.08 1.87 6.33
N ASP A 236 -23.82 2.94 6.07
CA ASP A 236 -24.59 3.13 4.82
C ASP A 236 -23.67 2.99 3.61
N SER A 237 -22.53 3.71 3.60
CA SER A 237 -21.54 3.60 2.51
C SER A 237 -21.01 2.17 2.34
N CYS A 238 -20.78 1.43 3.44
CA CYS A 238 -20.30 0.05 3.35
C CYS A 238 -21.40 -0.89 2.83
N PHE A 239 -22.65 -0.73 3.28
CA PHE A 239 -23.77 -1.56 2.82
C PHE A 239 -24.10 -1.31 1.35
N ASP A 240 -24.10 -0.06 0.90
CA ASP A 240 -24.28 0.29 -0.52
C ASP A 240 -23.22 -0.39 -1.39
N ILE A 241 -21.98 -0.45 -0.92
CA ILE A 241 -20.88 -1.14 -1.62
C ILE A 241 -21.10 -2.66 -1.64
N LEU A 242 -21.50 -3.26 -0.52
CA LEU A 242 -21.79 -4.69 -0.45
C LEU A 242 -22.95 -5.08 -1.37
N GLU A 243 -24.04 -4.30 -1.36
CA GLU A 243 -25.21 -4.53 -2.20
C GLU A 243 -24.85 -4.46 -3.68
N LYS A 244 -24.07 -3.45 -4.09
CA LYS A 244 -23.60 -3.37 -5.47
C LYS A 244 -22.71 -4.55 -5.86
N CYS A 245 -21.77 -4.94 -5.00
CA CYS A 245 -20.91 -6.10 -5.27
C CYS A 245 -21.71 -7.41 -5.38
N GLU A 246 -22.78 -7.57 -4.60
CA GLU A 246 -23.69 -8.72 -4.70
C GLU A 246 -24.46 -8.70 -6.04
N GLN A 247 -24.99 -7.54 -6.43
CA GLN A 247 -25.67 -7.37 -7.71
C GLN A 247 -24.76 -7.69 -8.90
N ASP A 248 -23.52 -7.19 -8.88
CA ASP A 248 -22.53 -7.43 -9.94
C ASP A 248 -22.22 -8.93 -10.09
N THR A 249 -22.13 -9.68 -8.97
CA THR A 249 -21.89 -11.14 -9.01
C THR A 249 -23.05 -11.96 -9.57
N VAL A 250 -24.29 -11.52 -9.37
CA VAL A 250 -25.48 -12.23 -9.89
C VAL A 250 -25.60 -12.04 -11.40
N THR A 251 -25.26 -10.86 -11.92
CA THR A 251 -25.26 -10.61 -13.38
C THR A 251 -24.18 -11.37 -14.15
N GLU A 252 -23.05 -11.71 -13.53
CA GLU A 252 -22.01 -12.52 -14.21
C GLU A 252 -22.42 -14.00 -14.34
N GLU A 253 -23.26 -14.52 -13.45
CA GLU A 253 -23.74 -15.91 -13.51
C GLU A 253 -24.87 -16.13 -14.54
N GLU A 254 -25.64 -15.09 -14.91
CA GLU A 254 -26.70 -15.19 -15.92
C GLU A 254 -26.19 -15.17 -17.38
N ASP A 255 -24.96 -14.70 -17.61
CA ASP A 255 -24.32 -14.67 -18.94
C ASP A 255 -23.53 -15.97 -19.26
N GLU A 256 -23.37 -16.90 -18.30
CA GLU A 256 -22.73 -18.20 -18.49
C GLU A 256 -23.69 -19.39 -18.24
N GLU A 257 -24.70 -19.59 -19.10
CA GLU A 257 -25.41 -20.89 -19.21
C GLU A 257 -25.34 -21.51 -20.63
N PRO A 258 -25.41 -22.85 -20.75
CA PRO A 258 -24.54 -23.64 -21.61
C PRO A 258 -25.12 -23.92 -22.99
N SER A 259 -24.29 -23.88 -24.03
CA SER A 259 -24.62 -24.42 -25.34
C SER A 259 -24.61 -25.97 -25.29
N ASN A 260 -25.75 -26.56 -24.93
CA ASN A 260 -26.04 -27.96 -25.20
C ASN A 260 -26.71 -28.06 -26.58
N VAL A 261 -26.07 -28.72 -27.54
CA VAL A 261 -26.73 -29.20 -28.77
C VAL A 261 -26.28 -30.63 -29.07
N THR A 262 -27.10 -31.54 -28.54
CA THR A 262 -27.59 -32.81 -29.11
C THR A 262 -26.61 -33.94 -29.48
N GLU A 263 -26.73 -35.00 -28.69
CA GLU A 263 -26.64 -36.40 -29.11
C GLU A 263 -27.55 -36.71 -30.30
N THR A 264 -27.02 -37.44 -31.29
CA THR A 264 -27.78 -38.44 -32.04
C THR A 264 -26.87 -39.63 -32.33
N ASP A 265 -27.37 -40.81 -31.97
CA ASP A 265 -26.80 -42.14 -32.04
C ASP A 265 -26.33 -42.58 -33.44
N THR A 266 -25.30 -43.44 -33.49
CA THR A 266 -25.38 -44.77 -34.15
C THR A 266 -24.28 -45.69 -33.61
N GLU A 267 -24.70 -46.86 -33.14
CA GLU A 267 -23.91 -48.04 -32.75
C GLU A 267 -23.14 -48.64 -33.94
N THR A 268 -21.97 -49.25 -33.68
CA THR A 268 -21.70 -50.70 -33.88
C THR A 268 -20.21 -51.06 -33.67
N ASP A 269 -20.02 -52.03 -32.77
CA ASP A 269 -19.16 -53.22 -32.81
C ASP A 269 -17.61 -53.17 -32.82
N GLU A 270 -17.09 -53.80 -31.75
CA GLU A 270 -16.10 -54.89 -31.69
C GLU A 270 -14.71 -54.68 -32.33
N ASP A 271 -13.63 -54.64 -31.53
CA ASP A 271 -12.87 -55.85 -31.13
C ASP A 271 -11.42 -55.60 -30.64
N VAL A 272 -11.04 -56.40 -29.63
CA VAL A 272 -9.71 -57.06 -29.41
C VAL A 272 -8.52 -56.26 -28.83
N GLU A 273 -8.35 -56.46 -27.52
CA GLU A 273 -7.20 -57.11 -26.84
C GLU A 273 -5.71 -56.79 -27.19
N ILE A 274 -5.02 -56.32 -26.13
CA ILE A 274 -3.86 -56.96 -25.45
C ILE A 274 -2.40 -56.69 -25.89
N THR A 275 -1.62 -56.40 -24.83
CA THR A 275 -0.20 -56.67 -24.52
C THR A 275 0.93 -55.66 -24.80
N ASN A 276 1.47 -55.19 -23.67
CA ASN A 276 2.84 -55.32 -23.16
C ASN A 276 4.05 -54.88 -24.00
N GLY A 277 4.91 -54.10 -23.33
CA GLY A 277 6.30 -54.54 -23.15
C GLY A 277 7.39 -53.52 -23.47
N ASN A 278 7.82 -52.81 -22.43
CA ASN A 278 9.20 -52.47 -22.04
C ASN A 278 10.28 -51.98 -23.04
N SER A 279 10.99 -50.99 -22.48
CA SER A 279 12.45 -50.82 -22.44
C SER A 279 13.14 -49.93 -23.48
N GLU A 280 13.67 -48.85 -22.91
CA GLU A 280 15.07 -48.46 -22.94
C GLU A 280 15.62 -47.68 -24.14
N ALA A 281 16.03 -46.46 -23.77
CA ALA A 281 17.36 -45.88 -23.98
C ALA A 281 17.71 -45.29 -25.36
N SER A 282 17.94 -43.97 -25.26
CA SER A 282 19.16 -43.27 -25.69
C SER A 282 19.26 -42.75 -27.12
N THR A 283 19.72 -41.49 -27.18
CA THR A 283 20.43 -40.81 -28.28
C THR A 283 19.64 -40.52 -29.55
N ALA A 284 19.88 -39.49 -30.35
CA ALA A 284 20.51 -38.18 -30.26
C ALA A 284 20.17 -37.52 -31.62
N LEU A 285 20.04 -36.19 -31.66
CA LEU A 285 20.33 -35.31 -32.80
C LEU A 285 19.82 -35.71 -34.22
N VAL A 286 18.79 -35.02 -34.73
CA VAL A 286 18.74 -34.56 -36.14
C VAL A 286 18.05 -33.18 -36.20
N LYS A 287 18.66 -32.28 -36.98
CA LYS A 287 18.25 -30.90 -37.32
C LYS A 287 17.30 -30.87 -38.53
N GLU A 288 16.76 -29.66 -38.78
CA GLU A 288 16.18 -29.11 -40.02
C GLU A 288 14.74 -29.54 -40.33
N ASP A 289 13.82 -28.69 -40.78
CA ASP A 289 13.62 -27.23 -40.79
C ASP A 289 12.20 -27.02 -41.38
N ALA A 290 11.65 -25.82 -41.25
CA ALA A 290 10.58 -25.21 -42.07
C ALA A 290 9.15 -25.04 -41.48
N HIS A 291 8.92 -23.78 -41.09
CA HIS A 291 7.84 -22.86 -41.52
C HIS A 291 6.45 -22.76 -40.81
N LEU A 292 6.26 -21.53 -40.25
CA LEU A 292 5.05 -20.68 -40.10
C LEU A 292 4.24 -20.79 -38.78
N PRO A 293 3.56 -19.70 -38.33
CA PRO A 293 4.14 -18.54 -37.66
C PRO A 293 3.55 -18.24 -36.26
N VAL A 294 4.34 -17.54 -35.44
CA VAL A 294 3.99 -16.50 -34.45
C VAL A 294 2.50 -16.37 -34.04
N VAL A 295 2.18 -16.71 -32.78
CA VAL A 295 1.56 -15.80 -31.79
C VAL A 295 1.99 -16.23 -30.38
N THR A 296 3.16 -15.78 -29.90
CA THR A 296 3.40 -15.76 -28.45
C THR A 296 2.96 -14.40 -27.92
N ARG A 297 1.70 -14.32 -27.46
CA ARG A 297 1.22 -13.23 -26.61
C ARG A 297 1.96 -13.31 -25.26
N LYS A 298 3.20 -12.81 -25.20
CA LYS A 298 3.83 -12.47 -23.92
C LYS A 298 3.06 -11.27 -23.35
N ARG A 299 2.10 -11.57 -22.47
CA ARG A 299 1.38 -10.60 -21.64
C ARG A 299 2.41 -9.66 -20.99
N ARG A 300 2.37 -8.38 -21.37
CA ARG A 300 2.99 -7.28 -20.61
C ARG A 300 2.39 -7.30 -19.21
N ARG A 301 3.13 -7.81 -18.22
CA ARG A 301 2.86 -7.54 -16.81
C ARG A 301 3.27 -6.10 -16.54
N SER A 302 2.32 -5.18 -16.73
CA SER A 302 2.40 -3.85 -16.13
C SER A 302 2.49 -4.05 -14.62
N LEU A 303 3.51 -3.49 -13.98
CA LEU A 303 3.63 -3.41 -12.52
C LEU A 303 2.36 -2.72 -11.97
N ARG A 304 1.41 -3.53 -11.49
CA ARG A 304 0.30 -3.09 -10.62
C ARG A 304 0.72 -3.48 -9.21
N LEU A 305 1.52 -2.63 -8.57
CA LEU A 305 1.91 -2.82 -7.17
C LEU A 305 1.06 -1.90 -6.31
N SER A 306 0.16 -2.49 -5.55
CA SER A 306 -0.30 -1.93 -4.28
C SER A 306 0.91 -1.73 -3.36
N THR A 307 0.92 -0.68 -2.56
CA THR A 307 2.03 -0.36 -1.61
C THR A 307 2.23 -1.42 -0.52
N SER A 308 1.37 -2.45 -0.45
CA SER A 308 1.51 -3.64 0.42
C SER A 308 1.92 -4.92 -0.32
N GLY A 309 2.14 -4.88 -1.65
CA GLY A 309 2.56 -6.05 -2.43
C GLY A 309 1.53 -7.17 -2.58
N LYS A 310 0.28 -6.97 -2.14
CA LYS A 310 -0.82 -7.93 -2.36
C LYS A 310 -1.69 -7.48 -3.53
N GLN A 311 -1.75 -8.29 -4.57
CA GLN A 311 -2.74 -8.17 -5.64
C GLN A 311 -4.09 -8.57 -5.04
N TYR A 312 -5.04 -7.64 -4.99
CA TYR A 312 -6.44 -7.98 -4.75
C TYR A 312 -7.14 -7.95 -6.10
N GLY A 313 -7.77 -9.05 -6.47
CA GLY A 313 -8.60 -9.18 -7.69
C GLY A 313 -9.93 -8.43 -7.54
N ASP A 314 -10.88 -8.72 -8.42
CA ASP A 314 -12.16 -7.98 -8.58
C ASP A 314 -13.01 -7.85 -7.30
N HIS A 315 -12.68 -8.59 -6.23
CA HIS A 315 -13.31 -8.46 -4.90
C HIS A 315 -12.55 -7.55 -3.91
N ALA A 316 -11.58 -6.75 -4.37
CA ALA A 316 -10.77 -5.89 -3.49
C ALA A 316 -11.63 -4.92 -2.66
N LEU A 317 -12.63 -4.31 -3.32
CA LEU A 317 -13.50 -3.32 -2.70
C LEU A 317 -14.42 -3.96 -1.66
N LEU A 318 -15.00 -5.12 -1.99
CA LEU A 318 -15.80 -5.95 -1.08
C LEU A 318 -15.02 -6.26 0.22
N VAL A 319 -13.78 -6.74 0.10
CA VAL A 319 -12.93 -7.06 1.26
C VAL A 319 -12.64 -5.81 2.10
N CYS A 320 -12.44 -4.65 1.47
CA CYS A 320 -12.21 -3.40 2.20
C CYS A 320 -13.45 -2.95 2.97
N ALA A 321 -14.64 -3.04 2.36
CA ALA A 321 -15.91 -2.71 3.01
C ALA A 321 -16.21 -3.65 4.18
N MET A 322 -16.05 -4.96 3.99
CA MET A 322 -16.19 -5.95 5.06
C MET A 322 -15.21 -5.72 6.21
N SER A 323 -13.93 -5.43 5.90
CA SER A 323 -12.93 -5.13 6.92
C SER A 323 -13.27 -3.86 7.71
N CYS A 324 -13.84 -2.86 7.05
CA CYS A 324 -14.29 -1.63 7.71
C CYS A 324 -15.48 -1.92 8.66
N LEU A 325 -16.48 -2.65 8.20
CA LEU A 325 -17.63 -3.09 9.00
C LEU A 325 -17.20 -3.96 10.19
N GLN A 326 -16.27 -4.89 9.98
CA GLN A 326 -15.72 -5.71 11.07
C GLN A 326 -15.13 -4.84 12.17
N HIS A 327 -14.32 -3.83 11.81
CA HIS A 327 -13.74 -2.92 12.80
C HIS A 327 -14.79 -2.08 13.54
N LEU A 328 -15.88 -1.68 12.88
CA LEU A 328 -17.01 -1.02 13.53
C LEU A 328 -17.65 -1.94 14.56
N LEU A 329 -18.01 -3.17 14.16
CA LEU A 329 -18.64 -4.16 15.03
C LEU A 329 -17.75 -4.52 16.22
N ASP A 330 -16.44 -4.71 16.01
CA ASP A 330 -15.47 -4.99 17.07
C ASP A 330 -15.43 -3.86 18.11
N GLN A 331 -15.48 -2.59 17.68
CA GLN A 331 -15.50 -1.45 18.60
C GLN A 331 -16.78 -1.42 19.45
N PHE A 332 -17.94 -1.69 18.84
CA PHE A 332 -19.21 -1.80 19.58
C PHE A 332 -19.25 -2.99 20.54
N GLY A 333 -18.71 -4.15 20.12
CA GLY A 333 -18.57 -5.34 20.95
C GLY A 333 -17.68 -5.09 22.17
N ASN A 334 -16.59 -4.35 21.99
CA ASN A 334 -15.73 -3.95 23.10
C ASN A 334 -16.48 -3.09 24.12
N VAL A 335 -17.21 -2.06 23.68
CA VAL A 335 -17.91 -1.15 24.60
C VAL A 335 -19.03 -1.83 25.37
N SER A 336 -19.81 -2.69 24.71
CA SER A 336 -20.84 -3.49 25.39
C SER A 336 -20.21 -4.43 26.43
N HIS A 337 -19.08 -5.09 26.10
CA HIS A 337 -18.34 -5.90 27.08
C HIS A 337 -17.86 -5.08 28.30
N TRP A 338 -17.34 -3.86 28.10
CA TRP A 338 -16.93 -2.98 29.20
C TRP A 338 -18.11 -2.60 30.12
N GLN A 339 -19.27 -2.25 29.56
CA GLN A 339 -20.46 -1.92 30.36
C GLN A 339 -20.95 -3.11 31.19
N PHE A 340 -20.98 -4.32 30.61
CA PHE A 340 -21.36 -5.53 31.34
C PHE A 340 -20.33 -5.98 32.39
N SER A 341 -19.04 -5.71 32.17
CA SER A 341 -17.97 -6.01 33.13
C SER A 341 -18.05 -5.15 34.38
N THR A 342 -18.42 -3.87 34.23
CA THR A 342 -18.63 -2.94 35.36
C THR A 342 -19.96 -3.12 36.09
N LEU A 343 -20.86 -3.94 35.54
CA LEU A 343 -22.17 -4.27 36.11
C LEU A 343 -22.21 -5.65 36.80
N LYS A 344 -21.08 -6.37 36.87
CA LYS A 344 -20.95 -7.52 37.76
C LYS A 344 -20.66 -7.02 39.19
N PRO A 345 -21.52 -7.34 40.18
CA PRO A 345 -21.38 -6.88 41.56
C PRO A 345 -20.15 -7.46 42.26
#